data_AF-A0A7K5DR70-F1
#
_entry.id   AF-A0A7K5DR70-F1
#
_cell.length_a   1.000
_cell.length_b   1.000
_cell.length_c   1.000
_cell.angle_alpha   90.00
_cell.angle_beta   90.00
_cell.angle_gamma   90.00
#
_symmetry.space_group_name_H-M   'P 1'
#
loop_
_entity.id
_entity.type
_entity.pdbx_description
1 polymer ?
#
loop_
_entity_poly.entity_id
_entity_poly.type
_entity_poly.pdbx_seq_one_letter_code
_entity_poly.pdbx_strand_id
1 'polypeptide(L)'
;MGLRRVLLLGEGNFSFAASLCGAEGTHVVATCYESEEDASRRGGAARSIRRLRESGAEVVFSVDCTKLKNYFSPGKRQFDCIYFNFPHCGRKAGVVKNRELLAHFFRSSAEVLAEEGEVHVALCNGQGGTPADQPRREWHNSWQIVAVAAGAGFILSNVHPFNAETIHGYKCTGYRSQDKSFCVEGALNHIFTRSTPLLCFTPESCKVQLESQKVSFQVPQVLVDKINRGFLEPNSNHPVRTVKEELTAGLSQAFPLQDTDSCLSLLHQGHLGGVCPSNIFWITLSPEETPSPEEMSHGPAWAVLSSHVDFCQGTEKNVPEGWHSPEQFYLRPSLLPHAQAIMQEGAFLPGTLHVLSGPVFRKCRITPHSMPVFHEVLLVFAVNRGTESSCVQMFVNNITTTMHSLHQTGIKPNINLQEATSSVTTELNDFAAFESQLGKIQYYIFMETDPPGSCEKGSCVGVIRTSHELVSGDLVPVFASLNLDLLAMLLCGISDWRMLWTPDTRFLRQFPRGELRLFKSFSLYPPSYVHDVSFWVPEGEQFDEVAFHTLARGVSGETVVSIQLRDSFQQAGTGRRSLCYRLTFQSCDRALSCRGAAEMQLRLREEIQRQLGVTVR
;
A
#
# COMPACT_ATOMS: atom_id res chain seq x y z
N MET A 1 -21.77 -24.58 8.85
CA MET A 1 -20.59 -23.82 9.33
C MET A 1 -19.78 -24.76 10.22
N GLY A 2 -18.47 -24.85 10.03
CA GLY A 2 -17.60 -25.66 10.89
C GLY A 2 -17.52 -25.10 12.32
N LEU A 3 -17.16 -25.93 13.29
CA LEU A 3 -16.86 -25.49 14.66
C LEU A 3 -15.60 -24.61 14.65
N ARG A 4 -15.68 -23.41 15.22
CA ARG A 4 -14.52 -22.52 15.44
C ARG A 4 -13.57 -23.17 16.43
N ARG A 5 -12.35 -23.48 16.01
CA ARG A 5 -11.37 -24.20 16.84
C ARG A 5 -10.41 -23.24 17.52
N VAL A 6 -10.42 -23.24 18.85
CA VAL A 6 -9.70 -22.28 19.69
C VAL A 6 -8.61 -22.99 20.48
N LEU A 7 -7.37 -22.54 20.35
CA LEU A 7 -6.22 -23.02 21.11
C LEU A 7 -5.87 -22.02 22.22
N LEU A 8 -5.74 -22.51 23.46
CA LEU A 8 -5.28 -21.72 24.59
C LEU A 8 -3.95 -22.24 25.08
N LEU A 9 -2.95 -21.36 25.16
CA LEU A 9 -1.57 -21.70 25.49
C LEU A 9 -1.18 -21.13 26.85
N GLY A 10 -0.46 -21.94 27.62
CA GLY A 10 0.09 -21.51 28.90
C GLY A 10 -0.96 -21.29 29.98
N GLU A 11 -2.05 -22.06 29.96
CA GLU A 11 -3.11 -21.97 30.97
C GLU A 11 -2.54 -22.25 32.37
N GLY A 12 -2.66 -21.28 33.28
CA GLY A 12 -2.20 -21.43 34.65
C GLY A 12 -3.10 -22.33 35.50
N ASN A 13 -4.40 -22.03 35.56
CA ASN A 13 -5.41 -22.83 36.27
C ASN A 13 -6.62 -23.19 35.40
N PHE A 14 -6.48 -23.07 34.08
CA PHE A 14 -7.50 -23.41 33.09
C PHE A 14 -8.83 -22.63 33.22
N SER A 15 -8.88 -21.60 34.07
CA SER A 15 -10.12 -20.86 34.34
C SER A 15 -10.56 -19.99 33.16
N PHE A 16 -9.61 -19.48 32.37
CA PHE A 16 -9.92 -18.71 31.16
C PHE A 16 -10.50 -19.63 30.09
N ALA A 17 -9.85 -20.76 29.80
CA ALA A 17 -10.38 -21.77 28.89
C ALA A 17 -11.79 -22.25 29.32
N ALA A 18 -11.98 -22.53 30.63
CA ALA A 18 -13.27 -22.98 31.15
C ALA A 18 -14.39 -21.92 31.02
N SER A 19 -14.04 -20.63 30.96
CA SER A 19 -15.02 -19.55 30.74
C SER A 19 -15.49 -19.45 29.29
N LEU A 20 -14.67 -19.90 28.33
CA LEU A 20 -15.00 -19.93 26.90
C LEU A 20 -15.71 -21.22 26.48
N CYS A 21 -15.66 -22.24 27.33
CA CYS A 21 -16.24 -23.54 27.05
C CYS A 21 -17.77 -23.50 27.17
N GLY A 22 -18.48 -24.07 26.19
CA GLY A 22 -19.94 -24.08 26.12
C GLY A 22 -20.54 -22.99 25.23
N ALA A 23 -19.73 -22.13 24.59
CA ALA A 23 -20.19 -21.27 23.51
C ALA A 23 -20.57 -22.12 22.30
N GLU A 24 -21.77 -21.93 21.77
CA GLU A 24 -22.24 -22.66 20.59
C GLU A 24 -21.26 -22.51 19.43
N GLY A 25 -20.94 -23.64 18.78
CA GLY A 25 -20.05 -23.65 17.62
C GLY A 25 -18.57 -23.44 17.92
N THR A 26 -18.10 -23.54 19.18
CA THR A 26 -16.68 -23.43 19.54
C THR A 26 -16.10 -24.74 20.06
N HIS A 27 -14.97 -25.17 19.51
CA HIS A 27 -14.21 -26.32 19.99
C HIS A 27 -12.91 -25.85 20.69
N VAL A 28 -12.86 -26.01 22.01
CA VAL A 28 -11.76 -25.54 22.85
C VAL A 28 -10.66 -26.60 22.99
N VAL A 29 -9.41 -26.17 22.81
CA VAL A 29 -8.19 -26.94 23.09
C VAL A 29 -7.36 -26.14 24.10
N ALA A 30 -7.37 -26.57 25.36
CA ALA A 30 -6.66 -25.88 26.44
C ALA A 30 -5.34 -26.58 26.76
N THR A 31 -4.26 -25.80 26.85
CA THR A 31 -2.91 -26.37 27.03
C THR A 31 -2.09 -25.62 28.06
N CYS A 32 -1.17 -26.34 28.72
CA CYS A 32 -0.13 -25.74 29.54
C CYS A 32 1.22 -26.43 29.31
N TYR A 33 2.29 -25.78 29.80
CA TYR A 33 3.66 -26.29 29.65
C TYR A 33 4.00 -27.36 30.71
N GLU A 34 3.32 -27.33 31.85
CA GLU A 34 3.51 -28.25 32.96
C GLU A 34 2.93 -29.66 32.68
N SER A 35 3.34 -30.64 33.48
CA SER A 35 2.72 -31.97 33.53
C SER A 35 1.30 -31.90 34.10
N GLU A 36 0.50 -32.95 33.90
CA GLU A 36 -0.86 -33.02 34.47
C GLU A 36 -0.82 -32.99 35.99
N GLU A 37 0.17 -33.67 36.60
CA GLU A 37 0.34 -33.72 38.05
C GLU A 37 0.63 -32.33 38.63
N ASP A 38 1.52 -31.56 38.01
CA ASP A 38 1.91 -30.24 38.52
C ASP A 38 0.85 -29.18 38.24
N ALA A 39 0.21 -29.23 37.06
CA ALA A 39 -0.89 -28.33 36.72
C ALA A 39 -2.08 -28.50 37.66
N SER A 40 -2.45 -29.75 37.97
CA SER A 40 -3.60 -30.07 38.83
C SER A 40 -3.43 -29.63 40.29
N ARG A 41 -2.19 -29.45 40.76
CA ARG A 41 -1.89 -28.95 42.11
C ARG A 41 -2.16 -27.45 42.29
N ARG A 42 -2.32 -26.69 41.19
CA ARG A 42 -2.58 -25.24 41.25
C ARG A 42 -4.01 -24.95 41.71
N GLY A 43 -4.19 -23.85 42.45
CA GLY A 43 -5.47 -23.47 43.01
C GLY A 43 -6.58 -23.35 41.95
N GLY A 44 -7.59 -24.21 42.04
CA GLY A 44 -8.76 -24.23 41.15
C GLY A 44 -8.57 -24.99 39.82
N ALA A 45 -7.34 -25.41 39.48
CA ALA A 45 -7.05 -26.04 38.19
C ALA A 45 -7.81 -27.35 37.97
N ALA A 46 -7.80 -28.26 38.94
CA ALA A 46 -8.49 -29.55 38.83
C ALA A 46 -10.00 -29.40 38.55
N ARG A 47 -10.64 -28.37 39.14
CA ARG A 47 -12.07 -28.06 38.90
C ARG A 47 -12.29 -27.58 37.46
N SER A 48 -11.46 -26.64 37.01
CA SER A 48 -11.54 -26.10 35.65
C SER A 48 -11.28 -27.19 34.58
N ILE A 49 -10.27 -28.03 34.79
CA ILE A 49 -9.93 -29.15 33.90
C ILE A 49 -11.10 -30.14 33.80
N ARG A 50 -11.71 -30.50 34.94
CA ARG A 50 -12.89 -31.37 34.95
C ARG A 50 -14.03 -30.75 34.12
N ARG A 51 -14.37 -29.49 34.37
CA ARG A 51 -15.43 -28.77 33.64
C ARG A 51 -15.16 -28.73 32.13
N LEU A 52 -13.91 -28.49 31.73
CA LEU A 52 -13.50 -28.50 30.32
C LEU A 52 -13.75 -29.86 29.67
N ARG A 53 -13.28 -30.94 30.30
CA ARG A 53 -13.45 -32.32 29.80
C ARG A 53 -14.93 -32.71 29.71
N GLU A 54 -15.73 -32.38 30.73
CA GLU A 54 -17.18 -32.63 30.75
C GLU A 54 -17.92 -31.87 29.65
N SER A 55 -17.39 -30.71 29.24
CA SER A 55 -17.95 -29.88 28.18
C SER A 55 -17.39 -30.22 26.78
N GLY A 56 -16.62 -31.30 26.65
CA GLY A 56 -16.09 -31.79 25.37
C GLY A 56 -14.82 -31.09 24.87
N ALA A 57 -14.13 -30.29 25.70
CA ALA A 57 -12.87 -29.66 25.32
C ALA A 57 -11.67 -30.61 25.41
N GLU A 58 -10.68 -30.44 24.53
CA GLU A 58 -9.39 -31.13 24.61
C GLU A 58 -8.50 -30.43 25.66
N VAL A 59 -7.96 -31.16 26.63
CA VAL A 59 -6.97 -30.64 27.60
C VAL A 59 -5.65 -31.37 27.39
N VAL A 60 -4.60 -30.64 27.02
CA VAL A 60 -3.28 -31.21 26.66
C VAL A 60 -2.18 -30.59 27.51
N PHE A 61 -1.39 -31.44 28.17
CA PHE A 61 -0.30 -31.03 29.06
C PHE A 61 1.06 -31.10 28.35
N SER A 62 2.08 -30.49 28.96
CA SER A 62 3.46 -30.53 28.45
C SER A 62 3.64 -29.99 27.03
N VAL A 63 2.84 -28.98 26.67
CA VAL A 63 2.88 -28.33 25.35
C VAL A 63 3.84 -27.16 25.36
N ASP A 64 4.91 -27.26 24.56
CA ASP A 64 5.83 -26.16 24.28
C ASP A 64 5.25 -25.28 23.14
N CYS A 65 4.84 -24.05 23.49
CA CYS A 65 4.24 -23.11 22.53
C CYS A 65 5.20 -22.65 21.42
N THR A 66 6.49 -22.96 21.54
CA THR A 66 7.48 -22.71 20.48
C THR A 66 7.55 -23.82 19.44
N LYS A 67 6.82 -24.93 19.64
CA LYS A 67 6.87 -26.15 18.82
C LYS A 67 5.50 -26.80 18.59
N LEU A 68 4.44 -26.00 18.45
CA LEU A 68 3.04 -26.44 18.32
C LEU A 68 2.82 -27.50 17.23
N LYS A 69 3.55 -27.43 16.11
CA LYS A 69 3.48 -28.40 15.02
C LYS A 69 3.76 -29.85 15.45
N ASN A 70 4.56 -30.03 16.50
CA ASN A 70 4.91 -31.35 17.04
C ASN A 70 3.79 -31.97 17.88
N TYR A 71 2.88 -31.15 18.40
CA TYR A 71 1.79 -31.59 19.29
C TYR A 71 0.48 -31.77 18.54
N PHE A 72 0.30 -31.10 17.40
CA PHE A 72 -0.91 -31.18 16.59
C PHE A 72 -0.64 -31.81 15.22
N SER A 73 -1.24 -32.97 14.98
CA SER A 73 -1.23 -33.65 13.67
C SER A 73 -1.81 -32.75 12.57
N PRO A 74 -1.39 -32.86 11.30
CA PRO A 74 -1.83 -31.97 10.21
C PRO A 74 -3.34 -31.72 10.11
N GLY A 75 -4.18 -32.76 10.20
CA GLY A 75 -5.65 -32.62 10.14
C GLY A 75 -6.29 -32.00 11.39
N LYS A 76 -5.52 -31.85 12.48
CA LYS A 76 -5.87 -31.12 13.70
C LYS A 76 -5.07 -29.80 13.81
N ARG A 77 -4.49 -29.30 12.71
CA ARG A 77 -4.05 -27.91 12.61
C ARG A 77 -5.26 -27.08 12.15
N GLN A 78 -5.09 -25.82 11.78
CA GLN A 78 -6.17 -24.88 11.43
C GLN A 78 -6.96 -24.40 12.65
N PHE A 79 -6.26 -23.81 13.62
CA PHE A 79 -6.92 -23.05 14.67
C PHE A 79 -7.40 -21.71 14.13
N ASP A 80 -8.68 -21.39 14.32
CA ASP A 80 -9.25 -20.08 13.97
C ASP A 80 -8.82 -19.01 14.95
N CYS A 81 -8.45 -19.41 16.18
CA CYS A 81 -7.98 -18.49 17.21
C CYS A 81 -6.94 -19.18 18.11
N ILE A 82 -5.84 -18.48 18.39
CA ILE A 82 -4.79 -18.92 19.32
C ILE A 82 -4.63 -17.85 20.40
N TYR A 83 -4.87 -18.18 21.67
CA TYR A 83 -4.67 -17.30 22.81
C TYR A 83 -3.36 -17.61 23.54
N PHE A 84 -2.58 -16.58 23.83
CA PHE A 84 -1.44 -16.67 24.75
C PHE A 84 -1.45 -15.49 25.73
N ASN A 85 -2.18 -15.65 26.82
CA ASN A 85 -2.39 -14.59 27.81
C ASN A 85 -1.23 -14.52 28.80
N PHE A 86 -0.67 -13.32 28.99
CA PHE A 86 0.42 -13.03 29.93
C PHE A 86 1.61 -14.00 29.80
N PRO A 87 2.19 -14.11 28.59
CA PRO A 87 3.24 -15.09 28.31
C PRO A 87 4.50 -14.80 29.15
N HIS A 88 5.17 -15.84 29.62
CA HIS A 88 6.36 -15.71 30.46
C HIS A 88 7.29 -16.93 30.32
N CYS A 89 8.61 -16.71 30.47
CA CYS A 89 9.63 -17.76 30.32
C CYS A 89 9.90 -18.58 31.60
N GLY A 90 9.03 -18.50 32.60
CA GLY A 90 9.29 -18.98 33.97
C GLY A 90 10.33 -18.13 34.72
N ARG A 91 10.09 -17.86 36.01
CA ARG A 91 10.92 -16.98 36.87
C ARG A 91 11.06 -15.53 36.33
N LYS A 92 12.04 -14.76 36.81
CA LYS A 92 12.32 -13.38 36.36
C LYS A 92 13.14 -13.44 35.06
N ALA A 93 12.49 -13.14 33.93
CA ALA A 93 13.12 -13.08 32.62
C ALA A 93 13.29 -11.62 32.17
N GLY A 94 14.45 -11.32 31.54
CA GLY A 94 14.70 -10.03 30.92
C GLY A 94 13.92 -9.85 29.62
N VAL A 95 13.83 -8.61 29.15
CA VAL A 95 13.08 -8.23 27.94
C VAL A 95 13.51 -9.04 26.71
N VAL A 96 14.83 -9.30 26.56
CA VAL A 96 15.37 -10.09 25.44
C VAL A 96 14.75 -11.49 25.38
N LYS A 97 14.71 -12.22 26.51
CA LYS A 97 14.13 -13.57 26.56
C LYS A 97 12.63 -13.58 26.27
N ASN A 98 11.91 -12.55 26.71
CA ASN A 98 10.47 -12.45 26.42
C ASN A 98 10.22 -12.18 24.93
N ARG A 99 11.07 -11.38 24.28
CA ARG A 99 11.03 -11.19 22.82
C ARG A 99 11.35 -12.49 22.07
N GLU A 100 12.35 -13.25 22.51
CA GLU A 100 12.69 -14.56 21.94
C GLU A 100 11.53 -15.55 22.07
N LEU A 101 10.90 -15.65 23.25
CA LEU A 101 9.72 -16.48 23.46
C LEU A 101 8.60 -16.11 22.48
N LEU A 102 8.26 -14.82 22.37
CA LEU A 102 7.24 -14.35 21.45
C LEU A 102 7.61 -14.62 19.99
N ALA A 103 8.87 -14.40 19.59
CA ALA A 103 9.33 -14.64 18.22
C ALA A 103 9.14 -16.12 17.82
N HIS A 104 9.53 -17.03 18.71
CA HIS A 104 9.34 -18.47 18.50
C HIS A 104 7.86 -18.88 18.55
N PHE A 105 7.09 -18.30 19.46
CA PHE A 105 5.64 -18.52 19.56
C PHE A 105 4.91 -18.10 18.28
N PHE A 106 5.14 -16.89 17.75
CA PHE A 106 4.48 -16.44 16.53
C PHE A 106 4.87 -17.31 15.34
N ARG A 107 6.15 -17.69 15.20
CA ARG A 107 6.60 -18.62 14.15
C ARG A 107 5.87 -19.96 14.25
N SER A 108 5.76 -20.51 15.47
CA SER A 108 5.08 -21.79 15.68
C SER A 108 3.56 -21.69 15.46
N SER A 109 2.95 -20.56 15.82
CA SER A 109 1.53 -20.28 15.59
C SER A 109 1.22 -20.24 14.09
N ALA A 110 2.11 -19.65 13.29
CA ALA A 110 1.99 -19.60 11.83
C ALA A 110 1.93 -20.99 11.18
N GLU A 111 2.37 -22.07 11.84
CA GLU A 111 2.33 -23.43 11.30
C GLU A 111 1.02 -24.17 11.60
N VAL A 112 0.24 -23.68 12.56
CA VAL A 112 -0.98 -24.36 13.04
C VAL A 112 -2.25 -23.51 12.94
N LEU A 113 -2.12 -22.20 12.73
CA LEU A 113 -3.23 -21.26 12.55
C LEU A 113 -3.90 -21.46 11.18
N ALA A 114 -5.23 -21.29 11.14
CA ALA A 114 -6.00 -21.21 9.89
C ALA A 114 -5.54 -20.01 9.03
N GLU A 115 -6.00 -19.97 7.78
CA GLU A 115 -5.66 -18.90 6.82
C GLU A 115 -6.17 -17.54 7.30
N GLU A 116 -7.46 -17.46 7.65
CA GLU A 116 -8.11 -16.28 8.22
C GLU A 116 -8.09 -16.27 9.76
N GLY A 117 -7.22 -17.07 10.39
CA GLY A 117 -7.16 -17.23 11.84
C GLY A 117 -6.51 -16.03 12.55
N GLU A 118 -6.79 -15.92 13.85
CA GLU A 118 -6.32 -14.84 14.71
C GLU A 118 -5.39 -15.34 15.82
N VAL A 119 -4.37 -14.56 16.17
CA VAL A 119 -3.51 -14.79 17.33
C VAL A 119 -3.72 -13.67 18.34
N HIS A 120 -4.15 -14.02 19.54
CA HIS A 120 -4.48 -13.10 20.63
C HIS A 120 -3.40 -13.18 21.70
N VAL A 121 -2.80 -12.04 22.03
CA VAL A 121 -1.77 -11.94 23.07
C VAL A 121 -2.13 -10.83 24.06
N ALA A 122 -2.51 -11.23 25.27
CA ALA A 122 -2.72 -10.29 26.37
C ALA A 122 -1.38 -9.97 27.06
N LEU A 123 -1.06 -8.69 27.18
CA LEU A 123 0.15 -8.19 27.84
C LEU A 123 -0.19 -7.22 28.96
N CYS A 124 0.63 -7.19 30.02
CA CYS A 124 0.51 -6.17 31.07
C CYS A 124 0.81 -4.78 30.50
N ASN A 125 0.29 -3.75 31.16
CA ASN A 125 0.45 -2.36 30.74
C ASN A 125 1.90 -1.96 30.41
N GLY A 126 2.10 -1.42 29.20
CA GLY A 126 3.38 -0.95 28.69
C GLY A 126 4.28 -2.04 28.13
N GLN A 127 3.97 -3.32 28.30
CA GLN A 127 4.83 -4.40 27.79
C GLN A 127 4.79 -4.47 26.27
N GLY A 128 3.66 -4.19 25.61
CA GLY A 128 3.56 -4.24 24.14
C GLY A 128 4.50 -3.25 23.45
N GLY A 129 4.60 -2.03 24.01
CA GLY A 129 5.37 -0.91 23.43
C GLY A 129 4.63 -0.19 22.30
N THR A 130 3.34 -0.46 22.17
CA THR A 130 2.47 0.12 21.13
C THR A 130 2.01 1.52 21.56
N PRO A 131 1.56 2.36 20.61
CA PRO A 131 0.88 3.61 20.95
C PRO A 131 -0.40 3.45 21.79
N ALA A 132 -0.98 2.25 21.88
CA ALA A 132 -2.14 1.97 22.73
C ALA A 132 -1.77 1.81 24.22
N ASP A 133 -0.51 1.53 24.55
CA ASP A 133 -0.04 1.40 25.93
C ASP A 133 -0.03 2.76 26.67
N GLN A 134 -0.48 2.79 27.93
CA GLN A 134 -0.50 4.00 28.76
C GLN A 134 -0.01 3.72 30.20
N PRO A 135 1.24 4.08 30.56
CA PRO A 135 2.23 4.79 29.74
C PRO A 135 2.92 3.88 28.72
N ARG A 136 3.20 4.44 27.55
CA ARG A 136 4.02 3.78 26.54
C ARG A 136 5.47 3.69 27.02
N ARG A 137 6.01 2.47 27.08
CA ARG A 137 7.43 2.27 27.41
C ARG A 137 8.32 2.58 26.21
N GLU A 138 9.54 3.02 26.49
CA GLU A 138 10.61 3.16 25.51
C GLU A 138 10.79 1.89 24.67
N TRP A 139 11.02 2.07 23.36
CA TRP A 139 11.08 0.97 22.40
C TRP A 139 12.04 -0.15 22.82
N HIS A 140 13.25 0.19 23.28
CA HIS A 140 14.25 -0.78 23.70
C HIS A 140 13.93 -1.47 25.03
N ASN A 141 12.99 -0.93 25.83
CA ASN A 141 12.55 -1.48 27.11
C ASN A 141 11.19 -2.20 27.05
N SER A 142 10.50 -2.17 25.91
CA SER A 142 9.23 -2.89 25.67
C SER A 142 9.47 -4.26 25.03
N TRP A 143 8.42 -5.05 24.84
CA TRP A 143 8.51 -6.35 24.17
C TRP A 143 8.39 -6.23 22.65
N GLN A 144 8.20 -5.01 22.13
CA GLN A 144 8.17 -4.73 20.68
C GLN A 144 7.24 -5.68 19.92
N ILE A 145 6.06 -5.95 20.49
CA ILE A 145 5.23 -7.11 20.09
C ILE A 145 4.90 -7.09 18.60
N VAL A 146 4.64 -5.91 18.02
CA VAL A 146 4.34 -5.77 16.58
C VAL A 146 5.54 -6.11 15.70
N ALA A 147 6.75 -5.65 16.05
CA ALA A 147 7.96 -5.99 15.29
C ALA A 147 8.35 -7.47 15.42
N VAL A 148 8.12 -8.06 16.60
CA VAL A 148 8.35 -9.49 16.83
C VAL A 148 7.36 -10.34 16.02
N ALA A 149 6.08 -9.98 16.02
CA ALA A 149 5.05 -10.65 15.23
C ALA A 149 5.30 -10.51 13.71
N ALA A 150 5.75 -9.35 13.26
CA ALA A 150 6.09 -9.11 11.85
C ALA A 150 7.22 -10.03 11.36
N GLY A 151 8.15 -10.44 12.24
CA GLY A 151 9.17 -11.44 11.95
C GLY A 151 8.63 -12.84 11.62
N ALA A 152 7.36 -13.10 11.89
CA ALA A 152 6.65 -14.34 11.57
C ALA A 152 5.50 -14.13 10.56
N GLY A 153 5.44 -12.96 9.90
CA GLY A 153 4.42 -12.68 8.88
C GLY A 153 3.07 -12.26 9.44
N PHE A 154 3.02 -11.68 10.63
CA PHE A 154 1.78 -11.16 11.24
C PHE A 154 1.74 -9.64 11.29
N ILE A 155 0.56 -9.07 11.10
CA ILE A 155 0.26 -7.67 11.37
C ILE A 155 -0.68 -7.56 12.58
N LEU A 156 -0.59 -6.48 13.34
CA LEU A 156 -1.53 -6.18 14.41
C LEU A 156 -2.83 -5.66 13.78
N SER A 157 -3.90 -6.44 13.81
CA SER A 157 -5.18 -6.03 13.22
C SER A 157 -6.08 -5.29 14.21
N ASN A 158 -5.93 -5.56 15.50
CA ASN A 158 -6.73 -4.90 16.52
C ASN A 158 -6.00 -4.87 17.87
N VAL A 159 -6.32 -3.89 18.71
CA VAL A 159 -5.87 -3.82 20.10
C VAL A 159 -6.98 -3.22 20.95
N HIS A 160 -7.25 -3.82 22.10
CA HIS A 160 -8.27 -3.34 23.02
C HIS A 160 -7.91 -3.67 24.47
N PRO A 161 -8.53 -3.00 25.47
CA PRO A 161 -8.35 -3.34 26.87
C PRO A 161 -8.65 -4.81 27.15
N PHE A 162 -7.82 -5.43 28.00
CA PHE A 162 -8.07 -6.77 28.52
C PHE A 162 -8.85 -6.66 29.83
N ASN A 163 -10.17 -6.84 29.76
CA ASN A 163 -11.06 -6.71 30.92
C ASN A 163 -11.23 -8.06 31.63
N ALA A 164 -10.33 -8.36 32.57
CA ALA A 164 -10.38 -9.62 33.33
C ALA A 164 -11.71 -9.78 34.10
N GLU A 165 -12.29 -8.67 34.57
CA GLU A 165 -13.50 -8.63 35.40
C GLU A 165 -14.76 -9.04 34.66
N THR A 166 -14.80 -8.85 33.33
CA THR A 166 -15.95 -9.22 32.51
C THR A 166 -15.98 -10.72 32.17
N ILE A 167 -14.91 -11.46 32.49
CA ILE A 167 -14.78 -12.88 32.18
C ILE A 167 -15.18 -13.70 33.41
N HIS A 168 -16.43 -14.14 33.44
CA HIS A 168 -16.99 -14.88 34.58
C HIS A 168 -16.19 -16.14 34.91
N GLY A 169 -15.70 -16.21 36.15
CA GLY A 169 -14.94 -17.36 36.66
C GLY A 169 -13.46 -17.36 36.31
N TYR A 170 -12.96 -16.40 35.52
CA TYR A 170 -11.55 -16.28 35.23
C TYR A 170 -10.77 -15.75 36.44
N LYS A 171 -9.67 -16.44 36.76
CA LYS A 171 -8.71 -16.01 37.78
C LYS A 171 -7.30 -16.06 37.20
N CYS A 172 -6.72 -14.89 36.95
CA CYS A 172 -5.34 -14.75 36.48
C CYS A 172 -4.35 -15.36 37.49
N THR A 173 -3.52 -16.30 37.06
CA THR A 173 -2.47 -16.95 37.87
C THR A 173 -1.29 -17.35 36.99
N GLY A 174 -0.18 -17.79 37.59
CA GLY A 174 1.02 -18.25 36.89
C GLY A 174 2.18 -17.25 36.89
N TYR A 175 2.08 -16.12 37.59
CA TYR A 175 3.17 -15.14 37.63
C TYR A 175 4.45 -15.78 38.20
N ARG A 176 5.52 -15.77 37.38
CA ARG A 176 6.80 -16.45 37.67
C ARG A 176 6.63 -17.94 38.01
N SER A 177 5.65 -18.60 37.39
CA SER A 177 5.31 -20.00 37.64
C SER A 177 4.82 -20.28 39.07
N GLN A 178 4.27 -19.27 39.74
CA GLN A 178 3.68 -19.38 41.09
C GLN A 178 2.15 -19.26 41.01
N ASP A 179 1.43 -19.63 42.08
CA ASP A 179 -0.01 -19.35 42.21
C ASP A 179 -0.25 -17.88 42.61
N LYS A 180 0.23 -16.97 41.73
CA LYS A 180 0.15 -15.51 41.87
C LYS A 180 -0.36 -14.91 40.57
N SER A 181 -1.15 -13.85 40.69
CA SER A 181 -1.69 -13.11 39.54
C SER A 181 -0.63 -12.22 38.89
N PHE A 182 -0.84 -11.97 37.59
CA PHE A 182 -0.18 -10.87 36.89
C PHE A 182 -0.89 -9.54 37.22
N CYS A 183 -0.21 -8.42 36.98
CA CYS A 183 -0.86 -7.12 37.01
C CYS A 183 -1.72 -6.97 35.74
N VAL A 184 -3.03 -7.11 35.89
CA VAL A 184 -4.00 -7.03 34.78
C VAL A 184 -4.56 -5.62 34.58
N GLU A 185 -4.32 -4.72 35.53
CA GLU A 185 -4.74 -3.32 35.44
C GLU A 185 -4.03 -2.65 34.25
N GLY A 186 -4.81 -2.04 33.36
CA GLY A 186 -4.31 -1.43 32.12
C GLY A 186 -3.72 -2.43 31.12
N ALA A 187 -3.97 -3.73 31.27
CA ALA A 187 -3.53 -4.74 30.31
C ALA A 187 -4.25 -4.58 28.96
N LEU A 188 -3.57 -4.95 27.88
CA LEU A 188 -4.08 -4.87 26.52
C LEU A 188 -4.08 -6.25 25.87
N ASN A 189 -5.14 -6.55 25.14
CA ASN A 189 -5.20 -7.69 24.23
C ASN A 189 -4.85 -7.24 22.81
N HIS A 190 -3.81 -7.85 22.25
CA HIS A 190 -3.31 -7.59 20.91
C HIS A 190 -3.75 -8.72 19.99
N ILE A 191 -4.45 -8.39 18.90
CA ILE A 191 -4.96 -9.35 17.93
C ILE A 191 -4.13 -9.24 16.66
N PHE A 192 -3.54 -10.36 16.25
CA PHE A 192 -2.70 -10.47 15.07
C PHE A 192 -3.35 -11.37 14.03
N THR A 193 -3.24 -10.97 12.77
CA THR A 193 -3.68 -11.77 11.62
C THR A 193 -2.54 -11.92 10.64
N ARG A 194 -2.64 -12.93 9.77
CA ARG A 194 -1.62 -13.15 8.75
C ARG A 194 -1.53 -11.92 7.82
N SER A 195 -0.30 -11.56 7.51
CA SER A 195 0.00 -10.63 6.44
C SER A 195 -0.11 -11.35 5.11
N THR A 196 -0.53 -10.63 4.07
CA THR A 196 -0.20 -11.05 2.71
C THR A 196 1.33 -11.08 2.56
N PRO A 197 1.90 -12.07 1.85
CA PRO A 197 3.34 -12.13 1.62
C PRO A 197 3.87 -10.85 0.94
N LEU A 198 5.12 -10.50 1.21
CA LEU A 198 5.82 -9.53 0.36
C LEU A 198 5.92 -10.14 -1.03
N LEU A 199 5.46 -9.39 -2.04
CA LEU A 199 5.39 -9.89 -3.40
C LEU A 199 6.79 -9.88 -4.01
N CYS A 200 7.18 -10.99 -4.61
CA CYS A 200 8.31 -11.06 -5.53
C CYS A 200 7.72 -11.17 -6.93
N PHE A 201 7.71 -10.06 -7.66
CA PHE A 201 7.15 -10.05 -9.01
C PHE A 201 8.16 -10.57 -10.00
N THR A 202 7.73 -11.55 -10.78
CA THR A 202 8.41 -11.96 -12.00
C THR A 202 8.26 -10.86 -13.06
N PRO A 203 9.25 -10.65 -13.95
CA PRO A 203 9.08 -9.76 -15.10
C PRO A 203 7.78 -10.11 -15.85
N GLU A 204 6.93 -9.12 -16.07
CA GLU A 204 5.67 -9.29 -16.79
C GLU A 204 5.79 -8.61 -18.16
N SER A 205 5.38 -9.31 -19.21
CA SER A 205 5.27 -8.73 -20.55
C SER A 205 3.84 -8.23 -20.78
N CYS A 206 3.69 -6.98 -21.19
CA CYS A 206 2.40 -6.42 -21.62
C CYS A 206 2.33 -6.42 -23.15
N LYS A 207 1.16 -6.81 -23.69
CA LYS A 207 0.87 -6.76 -25.13
C LYS A 207 -0.03 -5.56 -25.41
N VAL A 208 0.35 -4.73 -26.39
CA VAL A 208 -0.41 -3.55 -26.80
C VAL A 208 -0.57 -3.56 -28.32
N GLN A 209 -1.75 -3.16 -28.79
CA GLN A 209 -1.99 -2.90 -30.20
C GLN A 209 -1.52 -1.47 -30.52
N LEU A 210 -0.49 -1.34 -31.36
CA LEU A 210 -0.07 -0.07 -31.92
C LEU A 210 -0.41 -0.08 -33.40
N GLU A 211 -1.33 0.79 -33.82
CA GLU A 211 -1.87 0.83 -35.18
C GLU A 211 -2.33 -0.57 -35.65
N SER A 212 -1.68 -1.14 -36.66
CA SER A 212 -1.97 -2.46 -37.24
C SER A 212 -1.13 -3.60 -36.66
N GLN A 213 -0.17 -3.33 -35.77
CA GLN A 213 0.75 -4.33 -35.23
C GLN A 213 0.52 -4.58 -33.74
N LYS A 214 0.58 -5.86 -33.34
CA LYS A 214 0.70 -6.25 -31.93
C LYS A 214 2.16 -6.17 -31.53
N VAL A 215 2.44 -5.37 -30.52
CA VAL A 215 3.78 -5.24 -29.93
C VAL A 215 3.74 -5.67 -28.48
N SER A 216 4.90 -6.09 -27.97
CA SER A 216 5.05 -6.43 -26.56
C SER A 216 6.17 -5.63 -25.93
N PHE A 217 6.09 -5.41 -24.62
CA PHE A 217 7.16 -4.80 -23.85
C PHE A 217 7.23 -5.35 -22.43
N GLN A 218 8.42 -5.27 -21.84
CA GLN A 218 8.63 -5.63 -20.44
C GLN A 218 8.15 -4.49 -19.53
N VAL A 219 7.20 -4.81 -18.64
CA VAL A 219 6.66 -3.84 -17.69
C VAL A 219 7.76 -3.45 -16.70
N PRO A 220 8.00 -2.14 -16.46
CA PRO A 220 8.94 -1.72 -15.43
C PRO A 220 8.61 -2.36 -14.08
N GLN A 221 9.61 -2.89 -13.39
CA GLN A 221 9.43 -3.71 -12.17
C GLN A 221 8.52 -3.05 -11.10
N VAL A 222 8.57 -1.72 -10.99
CA VAL A 222 7.76 -0.94 -10.03
C VAL A 222 6.27 -0.89 -10.37
N LEU A 223 5.88 -1.29 -11.58
CA LEU A 223 4.53 -1.21 -12.13
C LEU A 223 3.88 -2.57 -12.39
N VAL A 224 4.61 -3.69 -12.22
CA VAL A 224 4.14 -5.04 -12.58
C VAL A 224 2.79 -5.35 -11.94
N ASP A 225 2.62 -5.05 -10.65
CA ASP A 225 1.37 -5.28 -9.92
C ASP A 225 0.33 -4.17 -10.04
N LYS A 226 0.58 -3.17 -10.88
CA LYS A 226 -0.23 -1.95 -10.97
C LYS A 226 -0.78 -1.68 -12.35
N ILE A 227 -0.05 -2.07 -13.40
CA ILE A 227 -0.37 -1.70 -14.78
C ILE A 227 -1.77 -2.16 -15.22
N ASN A 228 -2.23 -3.32 -14.72
CA ASN A 228 -3.51 -3.95 -15.09
C ASN A 228 -4.43 -4.19 -13.89
N ARG A 229 -4.52 -3.23 -12.96
CA ARG A 229 -5.34 -3.40 -11.73
C ARG A 229 -6.85 -3.24 -11.93
N GLY A 230 -7.29 -2.75 -13.08
CA GLY A 230 -8.70 -2.70 -13.44
C GLY A 230 -9.57 -1.82 -12.53
N PHE A 231 -9.02 -0.78 -11.87
CA PHE A 231 -9.78 0.00 -10.88
C PHE A 231 -11.04 0.62 -11.48
N LEU A 232 -10.99 1.07 -12.74
CA LEU A 232 -12.09 1.69 -13.46
C LEU A 232 -12.98 0.69 -14.23
N GLU A 233 -12.71 -0.61 -14.16
CA GLU A 233 -13.50 -1.62 -14.90
C GLU A 233 -14.96 -1.69 -14.41
N PRO A 234 -15.94 -2.04 -15.26
CA PRO A 234 -17.39 -2.04 -14.93
C PRO A 234 -17.86 -2.94 -13.78
N ASN A 235 -17.02 -3.85 -13.29
CA ASN A 235 -17.24 -4.75 -12.15
C ASN A 235 -16.41 -4.40 -10.90
N SER A 236 -15.50 -3.43 -10.98
CA SER A 236 -14.69 -2.95 -9.85
C SER A 236 -15.53 -2.23 -8.79
N ASN A 237 -15.28 -2.54 -7.52
CA ASN A 237 -15.83 -1.82 -6.36
C ASN A 237 -14.80 -0.83 -5.77
N HIS A 238 -13.74 -0.52 -6.51
CA HIS A 238 -12.67 0.32 -6.00
C HIS A 238 -13.16 1.77 -5.77
N PRO A 239 -12.80 2.44 -4.66
CA PRO A 239 -13.27 3.79 -4.36
C PRO A 239 -12.90 4.82 -5.45
N VAL A 240 -11.78 4.64 -6.15
CA VAL A 240 -11.38 5.48 -7.32
C VAL A 240 -12.45 5.48 -8.40
N ARG A 241 -13.06 4.32 -8.67
CA ARG A 241 -14.15 4.23 -9.65
C ARG A 241 -15.41 4.90 -9.15
N THR A 242 -15.77 4.70 -7.88
CA THR A 242 -16.92 5.41 -7.28
C THR A 242 -16.76 6.92 -7.43
N VAL A 243 -15.57 7.47 -7.16
CA VAL A 243 -15.28 8.90 -7.37
C VAL A 243 -15.45 9.30 -8.84
N LYS A 244 -14.96 8.49 -9.79
CA LYS A 244 -15.10 8.74 -11.23
C LYS A 244 -16.56 8.74 -11.67
N GLU A 245 -17.34 7.74 -11.29
CA GLU A 245 -18.76 7.60 -11.66
C GLU A 245 -19.58 8.77 -11.11
N GLU A 246 -19.35 9.16 -9.86
CA GLU A 246 -20.06 10.26 -9.21
C GLU A 246 -19.68 11.61 -9.82
N LEU A 247 -18.40 11.81 -10.13
CA LEU A 247 -17.93 13.00 -10.86
C LEU A 247 -18.58 13.11 -12.25
N THR A 248 -18.58 12.03 -13.03
CA THR A 248 -19.23 12.00 -14.34
C THR A 248 -20.73 12.24 -14.23
N ALA A 249 -21.40 11.64 -13.24
CA ALA A 249 -22.83 11.82 -13.00
C ALA A 249 -23.16 13.28 -12.64
N GLY A 250 -22.40 13.91 -11.75
CA GLY A 250 -22.56 15.32 -11.40
C GLY A 250 -22.37 16.25 -12.60
N LEU A 251 -21.34 16.02 -13.41
CA LEU A 251 -21.06 16.81 -14.62
C LEU A 251 -22.15 16.64 -15.68
N SER A 252 -22.74 15.45 -15.83
CA SER A 252 -23.80 15.19 -16.80
C SER A 252 -25.09 15.98 -16.54
N GLN A 253 -25.28 16.49 -15.32
CA GLN A 253 -26.40 17.37 -14.98
C GLN A 253 -26.22 18.79 -15.53
N ALA A 254 -24.97 19.21 -15.75
CA ALA A 254 -24.62 20.55 -16.20
C ALA A 254 -24.23 20.62 -17.69
N PHE A 255 -23.74 19.52 -18.27
CA PHE A 255 -23.23 19.47 -19.63
C PHE A 255 -23.71 18.22 -20.39
N PRO A 256 -24.01 18.33 -21.70
CA PRO A 256 -24.02 17.16 -22.58
C PRO A 256 -22.66 16.49 -22.52
N LEU A 257 -22.62 15.20 -22.17
CA LEU A 257 -21.38 14.50 -21.83
C LEU A 257 -21.14 13.31 -22.75
N GLN A 258 -19.90 13.18 -23.24
CA GLN A 258 -19.39 12.00 -23.92
C GLN A 258 -18.25 11.40 -23.10
N ASP A 259 -18.51 10.25 -22.47
CA ASP A 259 -17.52 9.53 -21.66
C ASP A 259 -16.81 8.50 -22.54
N THR A 260 -15.49 8.62 -22.64
CA THR A 260 -14.66 7.65 -23.35
C THR A 260 -13.84 6.88 -22.33
N ASP A 261 -14.38 5.74 -21.93
CA ASP A 261 -13.74 4.86 -20.97
C ASP A 261 -12.67 3.97 -21.62
N SER A 262 -11.44 4.06 -21.09
CA SER A 262 -10.46 2.97 -21.01
C SER A 262 -9.87 2.32 -22.28
N CYS A 263 -10.17 2.79 -23.49
CA CYS A 263 -9.58 2.24 -24.73
C CYS A 263 -8.38 3.02 -25.31
N LEU A 264 -7.77 3.92 -24.54
CA LEU A 264 -6.58 4.65 -24.98
C LEU A 264 -5.32 3.81 -24.80
N SER A 265 -4.41 3.85 -25.78
CA SER A 265 -3.12 3.17 -25.71
C SER A 265 -2.34 3.60 -24.45
N LEU A 266 -1.70 2.64 -23.77
CA LEU A 266 -0.79 2.93 -22.66
C LEU A 266 0.53 3.53 -23.14
N LEU A 267 0.89 3.27 -24.40
CA LEU A 267 2.15 3.68 -25.01
C LEU A 267 1.95 4.85 -25.96
N HIS A 268 2.89 5.78 -25.92
CA HIS A 268 3.05 6.82 -26.92
C HIS A 268 4.41 6.70 -27.59
N GLN A 269 4.43 7.11 -28.85
CA GLN A 269 5.63 7.24 -29.66
C GLN A 269 6.12 8.69 -29.64
N GLY A 270 7.44 8.88 -29.61
CA GLY A 270 8.08 10.17 -29.83
C GLY A 270 8.63 10.81 -28.55
N HIS A 271 8.70 12.14 -28.54
CA HIS A 271 9.26 12.91 -27.44
C HIS A 271 8.22 13.88 -26.87
N LEU A 272 8.05 13.86 -25.55
CA LEU A 272 7.16 14.78 -24.85
C LEU A 272 7.93 16.08 -24.52
N GLY A 273 7.77 17.10 -25.37
CA GLY A 273 8.46 18.38 -25.20
C GLY A 273 8.16 19.04 -23.85
N GLY A 274 9.18 19.63 -23.22
CA GLY A 274 9.07 20.35 -21.95
C GLY A 274 9.09 19.49 -20.69
N VAL A 275 9.01 18.16 -20.82
CA VAL A 275 9.04 17.23 -19.67
C VAL A 275 10.44 16.65 -19.48
N CYS A 276 10.90 16.58 -18.23
CA CYS A 276 12.18 15.95 -17.90
C CYS A 276 12.15 14.45 -18.24
N PRO A 277 13.09 13.93 -19.08
CA PRO A 277 13.13 12.52 -19.47
C PRO A 277 13.25 11.55 -18.28
N SER A 278 13.89 11.97 -17.19
CA SER A 278 14.02 11.21 -15.94
C SER A 278 12.70 10.96 -15.23
N ASN A 279 11.65 11.75 -15.52
CA ASN A 279 10.32 11.58 -14.95
C ASN A 279 9.45 10.60 -15.74
N ILE A 280 9.94 10.06 -16.86
CA ILE A 280 9.18 9.23 -17.80
C ILE A 280 9.66 7.77 -17.73
N PHE A 281 8.70 6.84 -17.86
CA PHE A 281 8.98 5.42 -18.09
C PHE A 281 9.15 5.16 -19.58
N TRP A 282 10.40 5.19 -20.05
CA TRP A 282 10.78 4.79 -21.39
C TRP A 282 10.68 3.27 -21.56
N ILE A 283 10.16 2.84 -22.71
CA ILE A 283 9.84 1.46 -23.04
C ILE A 283 10.57 1.06 -24.30
N THR A 284 11.20 -0.11 -24.27
CA THR A 284 11.75 -0.78 -25.45
C THR A 284 10.77 -1.85 -25.91
N LEU A 285 10.34 -1.77 -27.16
CA LEU A 285 9.45 -2.77 -27.76
C LEU A 285 10.21 -4.02 -28.16
N SER A 286 9.56 -5.16 -28.01
CA SER A 286 9.99 -6.45 -28.57
C SER A 286 8.99 -6.86 -29.66
N PRO A 287 9.45 -7.11 -30.91
CA PRO A 287 8.58 -7.63 -31.96
C PRO A 287 8.07 -9.02 -31.56
N GLU A 288 6.78 -9.32 -31.80
CA GLU A 288 6.27 -10.69 -31.58
C GLU A 288 6.96 -11.66 -32.54
N GLU A 289 7.55 -12.74 -32.01
CA GLU A 289 7.84 -13.94 -32.79
C GLU A 289 6.50 -14.54 -33.24
N THR A 290 6.38 -14.86 -34.53
CA THR A 290 5.17 -15.50 -35.07
C THR A 290 4.99 -16.86 -34.40
N PRO A 291 3.82 -17.18 -33.82
CA PRO A 291 3.61 -18.49 -33.22
C PRO A 291 3.69 -19.56 -34.30
N SER A 292 4.46 -20.62 -34.05
CA SER A 292 4.54 -21.80 -34.92
C SER A 292 3.15 -22.46 -35.08
N PRO A 293 2.85 -23.12 -36.21
CA PRO A 293 1.48 -23.49 -36.60
C PRO A 293 0.77 -24.58 -35.77
N GLU A 294 1.26 -24.96 -34.59
CA GLU A 294 0.76 -26.14 -33.86
C GLU A 294 -0.19 -25.85 -32.68
N GLU A 295 -0.48 -24.59 -32.35
CA GLU A 295 -1.40 -24.26 -31.25
C GLU A 295 -2.66 -23.52 -31.75
N MET A 296 -3.56 -24.27 -32.40
CA MET A 296 -4.93 -23.81 -32.64
C MET A 296 -5.95 -24.88 -32.22
N SER A 297 -6.43 -24.81 -30.97
CA SER A 297 -7.77 -25.30 -30.63
C SER A 297 -8.33 -24.74 -29.29
N HIS A 298 -9.35 -23.88 -29.43
CA HIS A 298 -10.51 -23.60 -28.55
C HIS A 298 -10.39 -22.90 -27.16
N GLY A 299 -11.02 -21.70 -27.05
CA GLY A 299 -11.50 -21.09 -25.79
C GLY A 299 -11.61 -19.53 -25.85
N PRO A 300 -12.64 -18.87 -25.26
CA PRO A 300 -12.95 -17.46 -25.56
C PRO A 300 -11.99 -16.44 -24.93
N ALA A 301 -11.84 -15.32 -25.62
CA ALA A 301 -10.88 -14.25 -25.39
C ALA A 301 -11.13 -13.45 -24.10
N TRP A 302 -10.37 -13.76 -23.05
CA TRP A 302 -9.60 -12.82 -22.24
C TRP A 302 -8.72 -13.65 -21.29
N ALA A 303 -7.53 -14.05 -21.77
CA ALA A 303 -6.55 -14.74 -20.95
C ALA A 303 -5.15 -14.35 -21.46
N VAL A 304 -4.44 -13.58 -20.66
CA VAL A 304 -3.01 -13.31 -20.85
C VAL A 304 -2.29 -14.61 -20.51
N LEU A 305 -1.78 -15.31 -21.53
CA LEU A 305 -0.92 -16.48 -21.33
C LEU A 305 0.49 -16.02 -20.97
N SER A 306 0.96 -16.48 -19.81
CA SER A 306 2.35 -16.37 -19.36
C SER A 306 3.19 -17.44 -20.05
N SER A 307 4.37 -17.06 -20.55
CA SER A 307 5.42 -18.01 -20.90
C SER A 307 6.70 -17.64 -20.15
N HIS A 308 7.27 -18.66 -19.48
CA HIS A 308 8.52 -18.57 -18.76
C HIS A 308 9.69 -18.77 -19.71
N VAL A 309 10.61 -17.81 -19.76
CA VAL A 309 11.99 -18.05 -20.21
C VAL A 309 12.94 -17.24 -19.34
N ASP A 310 13.88 -17.94 -18.70
CA ASP A 310 15.00 -17.36 -17.96
C ASP A 310 15.98 -16.69 -18.92
N PHE A 311 16.20 -15.37 -18.79
CA PHE A 311 17.40 -14.71 -19.31
C PHE A 311 17.88 -13.61 -18.36
N CYS A 312 18.82 -13.98 -17.49
CA CYS A 312 19.75 -13.04 -16.89
C CYS A 312 20.95 -12.86 -17.84
N GLN A 313 20.97 -11.80 -18.65
CA GLN A 313 22.17 -11.05 -19.09
C GLN A 313 21.80 -10.09 -20.21
N GLY A 314 21.90 -8.79 -19.93
CA GLY A 314 21.88 -7.73 -20.94
C GLY A 314 22.91 -6.68 -20.55
N THR A 315 24.16 -6.89 -20.99
CA THR A 315 25.23 -5.91 -20.89
C THR A 315 25.08 -4.94 -22.06
N GLU A 316 24.95 -3.64 -21.78
CA GLU A 316 25.05 -2.62 -22.83
C GLU A 316 26.45 -2.68 -23.45
N LYS A 317 26.52 -3.09 -24.71
CA LYS A 317 27.72 -2.95 -25.54
C LYS A 317 27.37 -2.14 -26.79
N ASN A 318 28.18 -1.11 -26.99
CA ASN A 318 28.40 -0.26 -28.17
C ASN A 318 27.62 -0.64 -29.44
N VAL A 319 26.77 0.28 -29.88
CA VAL A 319 26.05 0.26 -31.16
C VAL A 319 27.02 0.60 -32.31
N PRO A 320 27.08 -0.17 -33.40
CA PRO A 320 27.78 0.22 -34.62
C PRO A 320 26.97 1.29 -35.39
N GLU A 321 27.67 2.30 -35.90
CA GLU A 321 27.11 3.40 -36.69
C GLU A 321 26.30 2.91 -37.90
N GLY A 322 25.09 3.47 -38.07
CA GLY A 322 24.35 3.43 -39.33
C GLY A 322 22.96 2.80 -39.29
N TRP A 323 22.09 3.15 -38.34
CA TRP A 323 20.64 2.90 -38.42
C TRP A 323 19.87 4.12 -37.89
N HIS A 324 18.75 4.46 -38.55
CA HIS A 324 17.81 5.50 -38.14
C HIS A 324 17.54 5.43 -36.63
N SER A 325 17.49 6.58 -35.94
CA SER A 325 17.22 6.66 -34.50
C SER A 325 16.01 5.78 -34.14
N PRO A 326 16.14 4.77 -33.27
CA PRO A 326 15.04 3.87 -32.97
C PRO A 326 13.87 4.67 -32.41
N GLU A 327 12.67 4.42 -32.92
CA GLU A 327 11.44 5.05 -32.43
C GLU A 327 11.33 4.80 -30.92
N GLN A 328 11.41 5.85 -30.10
CA GLN A 328 11.34 5.73 -28.65
C GLN A 328 9.88 5.72 -28.22
N PHE A 329 9.53 4.73 -27.38
CA PHE A 329 8.21 4.60 -26.78
C PHE A 329 8.27 4.90 -25.29
N TYR A 330 7.17 5.41 -24.73
CA TYR A 330 7.05 5.61 -23.29
C TYR A 330 5.63 5.33 -22.81
N LEU A 331 5.50 4.94 -21.54
CA LEU A 331 4.20 4.86 -20.88
C LEU A 331 3.64 6.27 -20.69
N ARG A 332 2.38 6.49 -21.07
CA ARG A 332 1.75 7.80 -21.03
C ARG A 332 1.81 8.42 -19.64
N PRO A 333 2.37 9.63 -19.49
CA PRO A 333 2.39 10.31 -18.20
C PRO A 333 1.16 11.19 -17.97
N SER A 334 0.37 11.49 -19.01
CA SER A 334 -0.90 12.20 -18.92
C SER A 334 -1.81 11.78 -20.08
N LEU A 335 -3.11 11.98 -19.92
CA LEU A 335 -4.13 11.89 -20.97
C LEU A 335 -4.14 13.12 -21.90
N LEU A 336 -3.48 14.22 -21.52
CA LEU A 336 -3.48 15.47 -22.29
C LEU A 336 -2.98 15.30 -23.75
N PRO A 337 -1.88 14.58 -24.03
CA PRO A 337 -1.44 14.37 -25.41
C PRO A 337 -2.47 13.63 -26.28
N HIS A 338 -3.21 12.68 -25.71
CA HIS A 338 -4.29 11.99 -26.43
C HIS A 338 -5.43 12.95 -26.78
N ALA A 339 -5.86 13.78 -25.82
CA ALA A 339 -6.90 14.77 -26.08
C ALA A 339 -6.51 15.73 -27.20
N GLN A 340 -5.26 16.21 -27.19
CA GLN A 340 -4.74 17.11 -28.22
C GLN A 340 -4.72 16.45 -29.61
N ALA A 341 -4.34 15.17 -29.70
CA ALA A 341 -4.37 14.41 -30.95
C ALA A 341 -5.81 14.25 -31.50
N ILE A 342 -6.75 13.79 -30.65
CA ILE A 342 -8.16 13.61 -31.03
C ILE A 342 -8.80 14.96 -31.45
N MET A 343 -8.34 16.07 -30.85
CA MET A 343 -8.78 17.43 -31.23
C MET A 343 -8.30 17.85 -32.62
N GLN A 344 -7.06 17.52 -32.97
CA GLN A 344 -6.52 17.79 -34.31
C GLN A 344 -7.23 16.98 -35.40
N GLU A 345 -7.74 15.80 -35.06
CA GLU A 345 -8.54 14.95 -35.95
C GLU A 345 -10.01 15.40 -36.11
N GLY A 346 -10.45 16.42 -35.36
CA GLY A 346 -11.79 17.00 -35.49
C GLY A 346 -12.91 16.19 -34.83
N ALA A 347 -12.58 15.24 -33.94
CA ALA A 347 -13.58 14.37 -33.30
C ALA A 347 -14.35 15.01 -32.13
N PHE A 348 -13.95 16.19 -31.66
CA PHE A 348 -14.63 16.90 -30.56
C PHE A 348 -15.75 17.81 -31.08
N LEU A 349 -16.99 17.51 -30.67
CA LEU A 349 -18.15 18.36 -30.95
C LEU A 349 -18.17 19.61 -30.04
N PRO A 350 -18.31 20.83 -30.60
CA PRO A 350 -18.48 22.05 -29.80
C PRO A 350 -19.66 21.95 -28.83
N GLY A 351 -19.50 22.44 -27.60
CA GLY A 351 -20.55 22.44 -26.58
C GLY A 351 -20.85 21.08 -25.93
N THR A 352 -20.10 20.03 -26.25
CA THR A 352 -20.14 18.72 -25.55
C THR A 352 -18.91 18.57 -24.67
N LEU A 353 -19.11 18.15 -23.42
CA LEU A 353 -18.04 17.82 -22.47
C LEU A 353 -17.55 16.41 -22.73
N HIS A 354 -16.27 16.29 -23.04
CA HIS A 354 -15.63 14.99 -23.24
C HIS A 354 -14.86 14.62 -21.98
N VAL A 355 -15.06 13.39 -21.53
CA VAL A 355 -14.37 12.83 -20.36
C VAL A 355 -13.48 11.70 -20.83
N LEU A 356 -12.18 11.84 -20.61
CA LEU A 356 -11.19 10.78 -20.79
C LEU A 356 -10.74 10.31 -19.42
N SER A 357 -10.70 9.00 -19.19
CA SER A 357 -10.23 8.44 -17.92
C SER A 357 -9.30 7.24 -18.13
N GLY A 358 -8.30 7.11 -17.26
CA GLY A 358 -7.40 5.95 -17.32
C GLY A 358 -6.13 6.10 -16.48
N PRO A 359 -5.36 5.01 -16.35
CA PRO A 359 -4.08 5.04 -15.64
C PRO A 359 -3.04 5.86 -16.41
N VAL A 360 -2.21 6.58 -15.68
CA VAL A 360 -1.05 7.33 -16.17
C VAL A 360 0.18 7.02 -15.31
N PHE A 361 1.38 7.12 -15.89
CA PHE A 361 2.60 6.59 -15.29
C PHE A 361 3.70 7.66 -15.25
N ARG A 362 4.23 7.93 -14.05
CA ARG A 362 5.25 8.96 -13.83
C ARG A 362 6.31 8.43 -12.88
N LYS A 363 7.59 8.60 -13.19
CA LYS A 363 8.62 8.44 -12.16
C LYS A 363 8.52 9.63 -11.21
N CYS A 364 8.52 9.35 -9.92
CA CYS A 364 8.32 10.35 -8.87
C CYS A 364 9.11 9.97 -7.61
N ARG A 365 9.28 10.97 -6.75
CA ARG A 365 9.89 10.77 -5.43
C ARG A 365 8.99 9.88 -4.58
N ILE A 366 9.58 9.29 -3.55
CA ILE A 366 8.88 8.40 -2.61
C ILE A 366 8.31 9.27 -1.50
N THR A 367 6.99 9.40 -1.50
CA THR A 367 6.20 9.96 -0.40
C THR A 367 4.86 9.20 -0.32
N PRO A 368 4.14 9.28 0.82
CA PRO A 368 2.79 8.71 0.95
C PRO A 368 1.73 9.29 -0.01
N HIS A 369 2.04 10.37 -0.72
CA HIS A 369 1.13 11.06 -1.66
C HIS A 369 1.66 11.09 -3.12
N SER A 370 2.86 10.52 -3.35
CA SER A 370 3.53 10.50 -4.65
C SER A 370 3.45 9.10 -5.27
N MET A 371 2.50 8.94 -6.19
CA MET A 371 2.20 7.67 -6.85
C MET A 371 2.97 7.55 -8.17
N PRO A 372 3.65 6.43 -8.46
CA PRO A 372 4.26 6.21 -9.77
C PRO A 372 3.23 5.88 -10.86
N VAL A 373 2.01 5.54 -10.45
CA VAL A 373 0.85 5.25 -11.28
C VAL A 373 -0.42 5.67 -10.54
N PHE A 374 -1.30 6.36 -11.23
CA PHE A 374 -2.59 6.80 -10.70
C PHE A 374 -3.58 6.96 -11.87
N HIS A 375 -4.85 7.18 -11.56
CA HIS A 375 -5.91 7.41 -12.53
C HIS A 375 -6.15 8.90 -12.72
N GLU A 376 -6.01 9.36 -13.95
CA GLU A 376 -6.35 10.70 -14.36
C GLU A 376 -7.76 10.71 -14.96
N VAL A 377 -8.55 11.72 -14.60
CA VAL A 377 -9.70 12.14 -15.41
C VAL A 377 -9.35 13.47 -16.07
N LEU A 378 -9.45 13.50 -17.39
CA LEU A 378 -9.26 14.69 -18.20
C LEU A 378 -10.60 15.11 -18.81
N LEU A 379 -11.07 16.28 -18.40
CA LEU A 379 -12.25 16.93 -18.93
C LEU A 379 -11.82 17.89 -20.05
N VAL A 380 -12.46 17.77 -21.22
CA VAL A 380 -12.17 18.60 -22.39
C VAL A 380 -13.46 19.27 -22.86
N PHE A 381 -13.44 20.60 -22.95
CA PHE A 381 -14.59 21.37 -23.39
C PHE A 381 -14.19 22.54 -24.26
N ALA A 382 -14.73 22.59 -25.48
CA ALA A 382 -14.52 23.69 -26.41
C ALA A 382 -15.59 24.77 -26.19
N VAL A 383 -15.16 25.97 -25.78
CA VAL A 383 -16.03 27.11 -25.48
C VAL A 383 -15.77 28.28 -26.41
N ASN A 384 -16.74 29.19 -26.53
CA ASN A 384 -16.52 30.43 -27.27
C ASN A 384 -15.48 31.31 -26.55
N ARG A 385 -14.60 31.93 -27.33
CA ARG A 385 -13.60 32.89 -26.85
C ARG A 385 -14.27 33.97 -25.99
N GLY A 386 -13.73 34.23 -24.80
CA GLY A 386 -14.29 35.16 -23.82
C GLY A 386 -15.23 34.53 -22.79
N THR A 387 -15.56 33.24 -22.91
CA THR A 387 -16.41 32.50 -21.95
C THR A 387 -15.65 31.50 -21.08
N GLU A 388 -14.32 31.47 -21.19
CA GLU A 388 -13.44 30.50 -20.52
C GLU A 388 -13.59 30.56 -19.00
N SER A 389 -13.55 31.75 -18.40
CA SER A 389 -13.66 31.91 -16.94
C SER A 389 -15.03 31.44 -16.41
N SER A 390 -16.10 31.66 -17.17
CA SER A 390 -17.44 31.17 -16.80
C SER A 390 -17.48 29.64 -16.82
N CYS A 391 -16.90 29.03 -17.86
CA CYS A 391 -16.76 27.58 -17.95
C CYS A 391 -15.96 26.99 -16.79
N VAL A 392 -14.81 27.59 -16.47
CA VAL A 392 -13.96 27.17 -15.35
C VAL A 392 -14.74 27.22 -14.04
N GLN A 393 -15.49 28.31 -13.79
CA GLN A 393 -16.31 28.42 -12.58
C GLN A 393 -17.39 27.35 -12.52
N MET A 394 -18.04 27.02 -13.65
CA MET A 394 -19.03 25.94 -13.70
C MET A 394 -18.40 24.57 -13.40
N PHE A 395 -17.21 24.27 -13.92
CA PHE A 395 -16.50 23.02 -13.59
C PHE A 395 -16.24 22.93 -12.10
N VAL A 396 -15.64 23.95 -11.52
CA VAL A 396 -15.29 23.97 -10.10
C VAL A 396 -16.55 23.84 -9.24
N ASN A 397 -17.63 24.57 -9.57
CA ASN A 397 -18.88 24.47 -8.82
C ASN A 397 -19.48 23.06 -8.87
N ASN A 398 -19.46 22.39 -10.03
CA ASN A 398 -19.96 21.02 -10.17
C ASN A 398 -19.09 20.02 -9.42
N ILE A 399 -17.75 20.15 -9.52
CA ILE A 399 -16.81 19.32 -8.77
C ILE A 399 -17.04 19.51 -7.27
N THR A 400 -17.09 20.74 -6.78
CA THR A 400 -17.34 21.07 -5.36
C THR A 400 -18.67 20.52 -4.88
N THR A 401 -19.75 20.69 -5.65
CA THR A 401 -21.08 20.17 -5.30
C THR A 401 -21.06 18.64 -5.21
N THR A 402 -20.40 17.97 -6.17
CA THR A 402 -20.27 16.51 -6.20
C THR A 402 -19.43 16.01 -5.02
N MET A 403 -18.30 16.64 -4.72
CA MET A 403 -17.49 16.23 -3.57
C MET A 403 -18.20 16.47 -2.25
N HIS A 404 -19.03 17.52 -2.15
CA HIS A 404 -19.90 17.72 -0.98
C HIS A 404 -21.00 16.68 -0.85
N SER A 405 -21.59 16.19 -1.95
CA SER A 405 -22.57 15.09 -1.88
C SER A 405 -21.94 13.76 -1.50
N LEU A 406 -20.66 13.58 -1.80
CA LEU A 406 -19.86 12.40 -1.43
C LEU A 406 -19.34 12.42 0.01
N HIS A 407 -19.53 13.53 0.73
CA HIS A 407 -19.14 13.68 2.12
C HIS A 407 -19.64 12.51 2.98
N GLN A 408 -18.74 11.95 3.79
CA GLN A 408 -19.08 11.02 4.87
C GLN A 408 -18.99 11.73 6.21
N THR A 409 -19.88 11.40 7.17
CA THR A 409 -19.90 12.03 8.49
C THR A 409 -18.51 11.98 9.11
N GLY A 410 -17.86 13.14 9.25
CA GLY A 410 -16.55 13.27 9.87
C GLY A 410 -15.42 13.74 8.96
N ILE A 411 -15.62 13.82 7.63
CA ILE A 411 -14.72 14.53 6.71
C ILE A 411 -15.52 15.55 5.90
N LYS A 412 -15.23 16.85 6.10
CA LYS A 412 -15.80 17.91 5.26
C LYS A 412 -14.77 18.31 4.20
N PRO A 413 -14.95 17.90 2.93
CA PRO A 413 -14.06 18.37 1.87
C PRO A 413 -14.34 19.85 1.59
N ASN A 414 -13.29 20.65 1.46
CA ASN A 414 -13.35 22.00 0.96
C ASN A 414 -12.49 22.10 -0.30
N ILE A 415 -13.06 22.61 -1.40
CA ILE A 415 -12.35 22.75 -2.66
C ILE A 415 -12.13 24.22 -2.94
N ASN A 416 -10.86 24.58 -3.10
CA ASN A 416 -10.44 25.93 -3.39
C ASN A 416 -9.77 25.98 -4.76
N LEU A 417 -10.14 26.98 -5.57
CA LEU A 417 -9.47 27.28 -6.83
C LEU A 417 -8.42 28.37 -6.59
N GLN A 418 -7.19 28.14 -7.04
CA GLN A 418 -6.11 29.12 -6.92
C GLN A 418 -5.53 29.46 -8.30
N GLU A 419 -5.43 30.74 -8.64
CA GLU A 419 -4.77 31.20 -9.86
C GLU A 419 -3.27 30.91 -9.82
N ALA A 420 -2.74 30.44 -10.96
CA ALA A 420 -1.31 30.24 -11.16
C ALA A 420 -0.62 31.60 -11.41
N THR A 421 -0.52 32.45 -10.40
CA THR A 421 0.32 33.66 -10.45
C THR A 421 1.80 33.26 -10.33
N SER A 422 2.71 34.08 -10.88
CA SER A 422 4.17 33.80 -10.90
C SER A 422 4.85 33.75 -9.53
N SER A 423 4.09 33.90 -8.42
CA SER A 423 4.59 33.98 -7.05
C SER A 423 3.93 32.99 -6.09
N VAL A 424 3.49 31.81 -6.54
CA VAL A 424 3.01 30.76 -5.62
C VAL A 424 4.19 30.28 -4.76
N THR A 425 4.24 30.76 -3.51
CA THR A 425 5.18 30.35 -2.45
C THR A 425 4.81 29.02 -1.78
N THR A 426 3.86 28.29 -2.35
CA THR A 426 3.39 27.00 -1.83
C THR A 426 4.11 25.87 -2.54
N GLU A 427 4.80 25.01 -1.79
CA GLU A 427 5.40 23.78 -2.33
C GLU A 427 4.31 22.94 -2.99
N LEU A 428 4.35 22.86 -4.33
CA LEU A 428 3.43 22.03 -5.11
C LEU A 428 3.75 20.56 -4.87
N ASN A 429 2.72 19.72 -4.84
CA ASN A 429 2.89 18.27 -4.81
C ASN A 429 3.41 17.74 -6.17
N ASP A 430 3.89 16.50 -6.18
CA ASP A 430 4.48 15.87 -7.39
C ASP A 430 3.53 15.88 -8.59
N PHE A 431 2.21 15.78 -8.36
CA PHE A 431 1.20 15.89 -9.42
C PHE A 431 1.25 17.28 -10.08
N ALA A 432 1.09 18.36 -9.30
CA ALA A 432 1.09 19.72 -9.82
C ALA A 432 2.45 20.14 -10.40
N ALA A 433 3.55 19.68 -9.80
CA ALA A 433 4.90 19.92 -10.30
C ALA A 433 5.15 19.26 -11.68
N PHE A 434 4.62 18.05 -11.90
CA PHE A 434 4.67 17.40 -13.20
C PHE A 434 3.76 18.09 -14.21
N GLU A 435 2.52 18.39 -13.82
CA GLU A 435 1.55 19.10 -14.66
C GLU A 435 2.13 20.43 -15.19
N SER A 436 2.91 21.15 -14.38
CA SER A 436 3.53 22.42 -14.78
C SER A 436 4.52 22.28 -15.96
N GLN A 437 5.07 21.08 -16.18
CA GLN A 437 5.97 20.79 -17.31
C GLN A 437 5.23 20.57 -18.63
N LEU A 438 3.94 20.21 -18.59
CA LEU A 438 3.13 19.94 -19.79
C LEU A 438 2.63 21.22 -20.49
N GLY A 439 2.72 22.37 -19.83
CA GLY A 439 2.28 23.65 -20.37
C GLY A 439 1.73 24.58 -19.29
N LYS A 440 1.42 25.82 -19.70
CA LYS A 440 0.96 26.89 -18.81
C LYS A 440 -0.35 26.50 -18.10
N ILE A 441 -0.32 26.52 -16.76
CA ILE A 441 -1.49 26.28 -15.91
C ILE A 441 -2.26 27.58 -15.68
N GLN A 442 -3.57 27.48 -15.84
CA GLN A 442 -4.64 28.41 -15.46
C GLN A 442 -4.76 28.59 -13.96
N TYR A 443 -5.25 27.49 -13.39
CA TYR A 443 -5.70 27.37 -12.02
C TYR A 443 -5.28 26.02 -11.46
N TYR A 444 -5.01 25.99 -10.17
CA TYR A 444 -4.85 24.78 -9.38
C TYR A 444 -6.14 24.53 -8.59
N ILE A 445 -6.55 23.27 -8.53
CA ILE A 445 -7.67 22.80 -7.72
C ILE A 445 -7.08 22.15 -6.47
N PHE A 446 -7.32 22.76 -5.31
CA PHE A 446 -6.90 22.25 -4.02
C PHE A 446 -8.07 21.66 -3.27
N MET A 447 -7.82 20.58 -2.54
CA MET A 447 -8.78 19.96 -1.64
C MET A 447 -8.21 19.90 -0.22
N GLU A 448 -9.00 20.36 0.73
CA GLU A 448 -8.74 20.32 2.17
C GLU A 448 -9.80 19.45 2.84
N THR A 449 -9.44 18.79 3.94
CA THR A 449 -10.34 17.91 4.69
C THR A 449 -10.25 18.22 6.18
N ASP A 450 -11.39 18.45 6.84
CA ASP A 450 -11.47 18.61 8.29
C ASP A 450 -11.82 17.28 9.00
N PRO A 451 -11.18 16.93 10.14
CA PRO A 451 -10.01 17.59 10.72
C PRO A 451 -8.76 17.34 9.86
N PRO A 452 -7.77 18.25 9.85
CA PRO A 452 -6.59 18.14 8.99
C PRO A 452 -5.84 16.83 9.24
N GLY A 453 -6.01 15.87 8.33
CA GLY A 453 -5.27 14.62 8.33
C GLY A 453 -3.86 14.88 7.81
N SER A 454 -2.86 14.98 8.70
CA SER A 454 -1.41 15.10 8.45
C SER A 454 -0.91 16.26 7.55
N CYS A 455 -1.74 16.91 6.76
CA CYS A 455 -1.38 18.01 5.86
C CYS A 455 -2.12 19.27 6.32
N GLU A 456 -1.39 20.21 6.94
CA GLU A 456 -1.90 21.52 7.37
C GLU A 456 -2.23 22.45 6.18
N LYS A 457 -1.89 22.05 4.94
CA LYS A 457 -2.13 22.78 3.69
C LYS A 457 -2.87 21.86 2.71
N GLY A 458 -3.88 22.37 2.02
CA GLY A 458 -4.64 21.58 1.03
C GLY A 458 -3.75 20.86 0.01
N SER A 459 -4.21 19.70 -0.48
CA SER A 459 -3.52 18.95 -1.52
C SER A 459 -4.02 19.39 -2.90
N CYS A 460 -3.10 19.65 -3.84
CA CYS A 460 -3.50 19.90 -5.23
C CYS A 460 -3.97 18.59 -5.87
N VAL A 461 -5.26 18.54 -6.20
CA VAL A 461 -5.92 17.36 -6.78
C VAL A 461 -6.19 17.51 -8.27
N GLY A 462 -5.97 18.72 -8.82
CA GLY A 462 -6.26 19.00 -10.22
C GLY A 462 -5.68 20.31 -10.73
N VAL A 463 -5.66 20.44 -12.05
CA VAL A 463 -5.18 21.63 -12.76
C VAL A 463 -6.11 21.96 -13.92
N ILE A 464 -6.24 23.25 -14.24
CA ILE A 464 -7.03 23.73 -15.36
C ILE A 464 -6.12 24.48 -16.33
N ARG A 465 -6.28 24.21 -17.62
CA ARG A 465 -5.57 24.88 -18.72
C ARG A 465 -6.53 25.33 -19.79
N THR A 466 -6.05 26.29 -20.56
CA THR A 466 -6.76 26.89 -21.68
C THR A 466 -5.72 27.06 -22.78
N SER A 467 -6.02 26.55 -23.96
CA SER A 467 -5.12 26.65 -25.11
C SER A 467 -5.74 27.53 -26.17
N HIS A 468 -5.05 28.61 -26.53
CA HIS A 468 -5.48 29.51 -27.60
C HIS A 468 -4.85 29.16 -28.96
N GLU A 469 -3.99 28.13 -29.01
CA GLU A 469 -3.19 27.77 -30.19
C GLU A 469 -3.75 26.54 -30.94
N LEU A 470 -4.57 25.71 -30.29
CA LEU A 470 -4.96 24.40 -30.82
C LEU A 470 -6.12 24.42 -31.84
N VAL A 471 -6.91 25.49 -31.92
CA VAL A 471 -8.09 25.55 -32.79
C VAL A 471 -8.08 26.86 -33.57
N SER A 472 -8.04 26.74 -34.91
CA SER A 472 -8.26 27.89 -35.80
C SER A 472 -9.77 28.22 -35.78
N GLY A 473 -10.19 29.18 -34.96
CA GLY A 473 -11.59 29.62 -34.88
C GLY A 473 -11.92 30.43 -33.61
N ASP A 474 -13.22 30.69 -33.43
CA ASP A 474 -13.78 31.39 -32.25
C ASP A 474 -13.84 30.51 -30.99
N LEU A 475 -13.43 29.24 -31.08
CA LEU A 475 -13.47 28.28 -29.98
C LEU A 475 -12.11 28.15 -29.28
N VAL A 476 -12.16 28.04 -27.96
CA VAL A 476 -11.02 27.86 -27.06
C VAL A 476 -11.24 26.59 -26.23
N PRO A 477 -10.36 25.58 -26.33
CA PRO A 477 -10.43 24.41 -25.46
C PRO A 477 -10.00 24.72 -24.03
N VAL A 478 -10.83 24.29 -23.09
CA VAL A 478 -10.56 24.21 -21.65
C VAL A 478 -10.29 22.75 -21.29
N PHE A 479 -9.17 22.51 -20.63
CA PHE A 479 -8.77 21.21 -20.12
C PHE A 479 -8.75 21.25 -18.59
N ALA A 480 -9.43 20.31 -17.93
CA ALA A 480 -9.29 20.10 -16.49
C ALA A 480 -8.80 18.68 -16.23
N SER A 481 -7.59 18.56 -15.67
CA SER A 481 -7.01 17.28 -15.25
C SER A 481 -7.18 17.10 -13.76
N LEU A 482 -7.71 15.96 -13.34
CA LEU A 482 -7.95 15.58 -11.95
C LEU A 482 -7.27 14.24 -11.63
N ASN A 483 -6.64 14.15 -10.46
CA ASN A 483 -6.09 12.92 -9.93
C ASN A 483 -7.16 12.20 -9.07
N LEU A 484 -7.77 11.15 -9.63
CA LEU A 484 -8.85 10.42 -8.96
C LEU A 484 -8.37 9.66 -7.71
N ASP A 485 -7.12 9.20 -7.71
CA ASP A 485 -6.54 8.49 -6.57
C ASP A 485 -6.36 9.43 -5.37
N LEU A 486 -5.86 10.64 -5.58
CA LEU A 486 -5.76 11.66 -4.53
C LEU A 486 -7.14 12.06 -4.00
N LEU A 487 -8.12 12.24 -4.88
CA LEU A 487 -9.52 12.50 -4.47
C LEU A 487 -10.07 11.37 -3.61
N ALA A 488 -9.90 10.12 -4.05
CA ALA A 488 -10.35 8.94 -3.30
C ALA A 488 -9.64 8.82 -1.94
N MET A 489 -8.34 9.09 -1.89
CA MET A 489 -7.59 9.10 -0.64
C MET A 489 -8.15 10.11 0.37
N LEU A 490 -8.37 11.35 -0.06
CA LEU A 490 -8.89 12.41 0.79
C LEU A 490 -10.33 12.12 1.27
N LEU A 491 -11.21 11.69 0.38
CA LEU A 491 -12.60 11.38 0.70
C LEU A 491 -12.75 10.16 1.63
N CYS A 492 -11.84 9.18 1.51
CA CYS A 492 -11.88 7.96 2.33
C CYS A 492 -10.98 8.03 3.57
N GLY A 493 -10.27 9.14 3.81
CA GLY A 493 -9.34 9.26 4.95
C GLY A 493 -8.13 8.32 4.87
N ILE A 494 -7.63 8.04 3.67
CA ILE A 494 -6.45 7.20 3.43
C ILE A 494 -5.22 8.10 3.36
N SER A 495 -4.25 7.89 4.25
CA SER A 495 -3.04 8.73 4.37
C SER A 495 -1.85 8.27 3.54
N ASP A 496 -1.93 7.08 2.93
CA ASP A 496 -0.84 6.49 2.13
C ASP A 496 -1.42 5.79 0.91
N TRP A 497 -1.00 6.20 -0.28
CA TRP A 497 -1.51 5.65 -1.53
C TRP A 497 -1.27 4.15 -1.67
N ARG A 498 -0.23 3.61 -1.02
CA ARG A 498 0.07 2.16 -1.06
C ARG A 498 -1.04 1.34 -0.41
N MET A 499 -1.78 1.93 0.54
CA MET A 499 -2.98 1.34 1.09
C MET A 499 -4.14 1.37 0.09
N LEU A 500 -4.34 2.47 -0.64
CA LEU A 500 -5.32 2.53 -1.73
C LEU A 500 -5.04 1.45 -2.80
N TRP A 501 -3.76 1.21 -3.09
CA TRP A 501 -3.35 0.24 -4.10
C TRP A 501 -3.16 -1.19 -3.59
N THR A 502 -3.41 -1.47 -2.32
CA THR A 502 -3.15 -2.82 -1.75
C THR A 502 -4.00 -3.90 -2.43
N PRO A 503 -3.43 -5.09 -2.74
CA PRO A 503 -4.21 -6.24 -3.18
C PRO A 503 -4.93 -6.94 -2.03
N ASP A 504 -4.70 -6.53 -0.77
CA ASP A 504 -5.32 -7.15 0.39
C ASP A 504 -6.84 -6.99 0.38
N THR A 505 -7.57 -8.12 0.39
CA THR A 505 -9.03 -8.10 0.31
C THR A 505 -9.69 -7.41 1.51
N ARG A 506 -9.00 -7.28 2.66
CA ARG A 506 -9.48 -6.51 3.82
C ARG A 506 -9.65 -5.02 3.53
N PHE A 507 -8.94 -4.49 2.53
CA PHE A 507 -9.17 -3.12 2.04
C PHE A 507 -10.50 -3.05 1.28
N LEU A 508 -10.63 -3.82 0.19
CA LEU A 508 -11.80 -3.75 -0.70
C LEU A 508 -13.11 -4.15 -0.01
N ARG A 509 -13.07 -5.06 0.98
CA ARG A 509 -14.25 -5.43 1.78
C ARG A 509 -14.87 -4.24 2.53
N GLN A 510 -14.14 -3.13 2.70
CA GLN A 510 -14.65 -1.92 3.36
C GLN A 510 -15.44 -1.00 2.42
N PHE A 511 -15.39 -1.21 1.10
CA PHE A 511 -16.00 -0.36 0.08
C PHE A 511 -17.04 -1.14 -0.75
N PRO A 512 -18.32 -1.12 -0.36
CA PRO A 512 -19.39 -1.61 -1.22
C PRO A 512 -19.51 -0.76 -2.49
N ARG A 513 -20.08 -1.37 -3.54
CA ARG A 513 -20.28 -0.70 -4.83
C ARG A 513 -21.10 0.58 -4.67
N GLY A 514 -20.60 1.69 -5.22
CA GLY A 514 -21.28 2.99 -5.20
C GLY A 514 -21.24 3.72 -3.86
N GLU A 515 -20.56 3.19 -2.84
CA GLU A 515 -20.47 3.82 -1.52
C GLU A 515 -19.02 4.13 -1.15
N LEU A 516 -18.72 5.40 -0.87
CA LEU A 516 -17.47 5.81 -0.23
C LEU A 516 -17.62 5.69 1.29
N ARG A 517 -16.60 5.18 1.97
CA ARG A 517 -16.58 5.03 3.43
C ARG A 517 -15.23 5.46 3.98
N LEU A 518 -15.19 5.90 5.24
CA LEU A 518 -13.93 6.14 5.92
C LEU A 518 -13.18 4.81 6.11
N PHE A 519 -11.98 4.76 5.57
CA PHE A 519 -11.09 3.61 5.68
C PHE A 519 -10.68 3.38 7.13
N LYS A 520 -10.80 2.14 7.59
CA LYS A 520 -10.27 1.68 8.87
C LYS A 520 -9.05 0.80 8.62
N SER A 521 -7.91 1.21 9.16
CA SER A 521 -6.69 0.43 9.02
C SER A 521 -6.84 -0.97 9.64
N PHE A 522 -6.49 -1.99 8.87
CA PHE A 522 -6.37 -3.37 9.33
C PHE A 522 -4.93 -3.75 9.74
N SER A 523 -4.00 -2.78 9.66
CA SER A 523 -2.60 -2.91 10.06
C SER A 523 -2.25 -1.75 10.99
N LEU A 524 -2.31 -2.01 12.29
CA LEU A 524 -2.10 -1.04 13.33
C LEU A 524 -0.63 -0.98 13.73
N TYR A 525 -0.12 0.25 13.84
CA TYR A 525 1.22 0.57 14.34
C TYR A 525 2.35 -0.23 13.63
N PRO A 526 2.38 -0.25 12.28
CA PRO A 526 3.39 -1.00 11.55
C PRO A 526 4.80 -0.57 11.96
N PRO A 527 5.75 -1.51 12.14
CA PRO A 527 7.10 -1.19 12.57
C PRO A 527 7.81 -0.34 11.49
N SER A 528 8.70 0.54 11.95
CA SER A 528 9.48 1.44 11.10
C SER A 528 10.96 1.21 11.35
N TYR A 529 11.73 1.05 10.28
CA TYR A 529 13.17 0.80 10.30
C TYR A 529 13.90 1.87 9.51
N VAL A 530 14.91 2.47 10.10
CA VAL A 530 15.65 3.60 9.52
C VAL A 530 17.06 3.15 9.16
N HIS A 531 17.46 3.42 7.92
CA HIS A 531 18.81 3.16 7.44
C HIS A 531 19.35 4.36 6.69
N ASP A 532 20.62 4.70 6.93
CA ASP A 532 21.32 5.74 6.18
C ASP A 532 22.20 5.09 5.10
N VAL A 533 22.34 5.75 3.95
CA VAL A 533 23.27 5.37 2.89
C VAL A 533 24.05 6.61 2.44
N SER A 534 25.36 6.49 2.36
CA SER A 534 26.24 7.54 1.84
C SER A 534 26.98 7.04 0.62
N PHE A 535 27.17 7.89 -0.38
CA PHE A 535 27.89 7.54 -1.59
C PHE A 535 28.49 8.77 -2.27
N TRP A 536 29.55 8.55 -3.03
CA TRP A 536 30.15 9.52 -3.92
C TRP A 536 29.43 9.54 -5.26
N VAL A 537 29.10 10.75 -5.73
CA VAL A 537 28.50 10.99 -7.05
C VAL A 537 29.61 11.09 -8.10
N PRO A 538 29.39 10.58 -9.33
CA PRO A 538 30.31 10.78 -10.45
C PRO A 538 30.69 12.27 -10.66
N GLU A 539 31.95 12.51 -11.03
CA GLU A 539 32.45 13.87 -11.26
C GLU A 539 31.78 14.49 -12.50
N GLY A 540 31.28 15.72 -12.37
CA GLY A 540 30.65 16.46 -13.47
C GLY A 540 29.17 16.17 -13.73
N GLU A 541 28.57 15.21 -13.02
CA GLU A 541 27.17 14.82 -13.22
C GLU A 541 26.22 15.34 -12.12
N GLN A 542 25.03 15.79 -12.53
CA GLN A 542 23.94 15.98 -11.58
C GLN A 542 23.38 14.62 -11.16
N PHE A 543 23.16 14.44 -9.87
CA PHE A 543 22.62 13.19 -9.35
C PHE A 543 21.12 13.16 -9.61
N ASP A 544 20.67 12.18 -10.39
CA ASP A 544 19.25 11.98 -10.67
C ASP A 544 18.57 11.34 -9.44
N GLU A 545 18.01 12.21 -8.59
CA GLU A 545 17.25 11.75 -7.42
C GLU A 545 16.02 10.91 -7.81
N VAL A 546 15.36 11.22 -8.92
CA VAL A 546 14.16 10.49 -9.36
C VAL A 546 14.54 9.06 -9.77
N ALA A 547 15.69 8.87 -10.42
CA ALA A 547 16.25 7.55 -10.68
C ALA A 547 16.57 6.79 -9.38
N PHE A 548 17.18 7.45 -8.39
CA PHE A 548 17.45 6.83 -7.08
C PHE A 548 16.17 6.41 -6.36
N HIS A 549 15.14 7.26 -6.32
CA HIS A 549 13.85 6.93 -5.75
C HIS A 549 13.13 5.81 -6.50
N THR A 550 13.21 5.79 -7.84
CA THR A 550 12.63 4.72 -8.67
C THR A 550 13.31 3.38 -8.39
N LEU A 551 14.64 3.38 -8.28
CA LEU A 551 15.42 2.19 -7.94
C LEU A 551 15.10 1.69 -6.53
N ALA A 552 15.06 2.59 -5.54
CA ALA A 552 14.69 2.26 -4.17
C ALA A 552 13.29 1.68 -4.08
N ARG A 553 12.32 2.20 -4.84
CA ARG A 553 10.96 1.66 -4.94
C ARG A 553 10.99 0.21 -5.45
N GLY A 554 11.75 -0.07 -6.51
CA GLY A 554 11.88 -1.40 -7.09
C GLY A 554 12.58 -2.42 -6.18
N VAL A 555 13.72 -2.06 -5.59
CA VAL A 555 14.49 -2.95 -4.72
C VAL A 555 13.75 -3.28 -3.42
N SER A 556 13.04 -2.30 -2.87
CA SER A 556 12.35 -2.44 -1.58
C SER A 556 10.94 -3.02 -1.69
N GLY A 557 10.44 -3.29 -2.90
CA GLY A 557 9.04 -3.69 -3.09
C GLY A 557 8.07 -2.69 -2.45
N GLU A 558 8.35 -1.39 -2.61
CA GLU A 558 7.56 -0.26 -2.09
C GLU A 558 7.46 -0.16 -0.56
N THR A 559 8.34 -0.84 0.17
CA THR A 559 8.40 -0.73 1.63
C THR A 559 9.09 0.55 2.11
N VAL A 560 9.86 1.24 1.27
CA VAL A 560 10.39 2.58 1.61
C VAL A 560 9.28 3.62 1.54
N VAL A 561 9.07 4.37 2.63
CA VAL A 561 8.00 5.38 2.76
C VAL A 561 8.53 6.81 2.63
N SER A 562 9.83 6.98 2.86
CA SER A 562 10.49 8.28 2.82
C SER A 562 11.98 8.09 2.55
N ILE A 563 12.52 8.97 1.72
CA ILE A 563 13.95 9.14 1.49
C ILE A 563 14.24 10.62 1.68
N GLN A 564 15.19 10.95 2.55
CA GLN A 564 15.52 12.33 2.90
C GLN A 564 17.01 12.56 2.77
N LEU A 565 17.42 13.57 2.01
CA LEU A 565 18.82 14.02 2.00
C LEU A 565 19.16 14.58 3.40
N ARG A 566 20.17 13.99 4.03
CA ARG A 566 20.65 14.38 5.37
C ARG A 566 21.87 15.26 5.31
N ASP A 567 22.78 14.94 4.38
CA ASP A 567 24.04 15.65 4.26
C ASP A 567 24.51 15.66 2.80
N SER A 568 25.17 16.76 2.42
CA SER A 568 25.83 16.94 1.13
C SER A 568 27.21 17.52 1.40
N PHE A 569 28.22 16.67 1.27
CA PHE A 569 29.61 17.02 1.54
C PHE A 569 30.40 17.12 0.24
N GLN A 570 31.29 18.12 0.13
CA GLN A 570 32.23 18.23 -0.98
C GLN A 570 33.66 18.11 -0.45
N GLN A 571 34.43 17.17 -0.99
CA GLN A 571 35.80 16.92 -0.56
C GLN A 571 36.73 18.02 -1.06
N ALA A 572 37.45 18.66 -0.13
CA ALA A 572 38.48 19.63 -0.46
C ALA A 572 39.61 18.98 -1.28
N GLY A 573 40.05 19.67 -2.33
CA GLY A 573 41.14 19.23 -3.21
C GLY A 573 40.69 18.40 -4.43
N THR A 574 39.81 17.42 -4.25
CA THR A 574 39.29 16.59 -5.36
C THR A 574 37.98 17.11 -5.95
N GLY A 575 37.22 17.92 -5.20
CA GLY A 575 35.91 18.43 -5.63
C GLY A 575 34.80 17.38 -5.62
N ARG A 576 35.09 16.12 -5.24
CA ARG A 576 34.12 15.02 -5.21
C ARG A 576 32.99 15.32 -4.25
N ARG A 577 31.76 15.05 -4.69
CA ARG A 577 30.54 15.26 -3.91
C ARG A 577 30.05 13.94 -3.32
N SER A 578 29.82 13.93 -2.01
CA SER A 578 29.20 12.83 -1.27
C SER A 578 27.80 13.25 -0.85
N LEU A 579 26.82 12.37 -1.05
CA LEU A 579 25.45 12.56 -0.55
C LEU A 579 25.16 11.51 0.50
N CYS A 580 24.43 11.88 1.54
CA CYS A 580 23.91 10.96 2.56
C CYS A 580 22.39 11.03 2.60
N TYR A 581 21.72 9.93 2.32
CA TYR A 581 20.27 9.81 2.39
C TYR A 581 19.84 8.92 3.55
N ARG A 582 18.77 9.32 4.24
CA ARG A 582 18.06 8.49 5.21
C ARG A 582 16.82 7.88 4.57
N LEU A 583 16.72 6.56 4.63
CA LEU A 583 15.58 5.80 4.17
C LEU A 583 14.79 5.26 5.36
N THR A 584 13.48 5.40 5.29
CA THR A 584 12.55 4.84 6.27
C THR A 584 11.76 3.71 5.62
N PHE A 585 11.95 2.48 6.10
CA PHE A 585 11.24 1.29 5.66
C PHE A 585 10.06 1.00 6.59
N GLN A 586 8.86 0.94 6.02
CA GLN A 586 7.61 0.61 6.69
C GLN A 586 6.55 0.21 5.65
N SER A 587 5.87 -0.91 5.88
CA SER A 587 4.70 -1.30 5.07
C SER A 587 3.42 -0.95 5.83
N CYS A 588 2.45 -0.36 5.13
CA CYS A 588 1.17 0.03 5.71
C CYS A 588 0.16 -1.12 5.75
N ASP A 589 0.35 -2.18 4.95
CA ASP A 589 -0.59 -3.29 4.75
C ASP A 589 0.01 -4.67 5.08
N ARG A 590 1.35 -4.76 5.20
CA ARG A 590 2.07 -6.03 5.36
C ARG A 590 3.04 -6.05 6.53
N ALA A 591 3.36 -7.27 6.96
CA ALA A 591 4.38 -7.55 7.95
C ALA A 591 5.77 -7.29 7.36
N LEU A 592 6.42 -6.23 7.84
CA LEU A 592 7.82 -5.96 7.56
C LEU A 592 8.67 -6.29 8.79
N SER A 593 9.62 -7.21 8.63
CA SER A 593 10.56 -7.56 9.69
C SER A 593 11.82 -6.70 9.64
N CYS A 594 12.48 -6.51 10.78
CA CYS A 594 13.76 -5.81 10.88
C CYS A 594 14.83 -6.44 9.97
N ARG A 595 14.86 -7.79 9.93
CA ARG A 595 15.77 -8.53 9.04
C ARG A 595 15.45 -8.26 7.57
N GLY A 596 14.18 -8.30 7.18
CA GLY A 596 13.77 -8.01 5.80
C GLY A 596 14.12 -6.59 5.35
N ALA A 597 13.91 -5.60 6.22
CA ALA A 597 14.33 -4.22 5.95
C ALA A 597 15.85 -4.10 5.76
N ALA A 598 16.64 -4.75 6.62
CA ALA A 598 18.10 -4.76 6.49
C ALA A 598 18.58 -5.45 5.20
N GLU A 599 17.96 -6.57 4.81
CA GLU A 599 18.28 -7.27 3.55
C GLU A 599 17.97 -6.40 2.32
N MET A 600 16.83 -5.70 2.31
CA MET A 600 16.49 -4.75 1.24
C MET A 600 17.46 -3.57 1.19
N GLN A 601 17.90 -3.05 2.34
CA GLN A 601 18.90 -1.99 2.41
C GLN A 601 20.25 -2.43 1.84
N LEU A 602 20.69 -3.67 2.13
CA LEU A 602 21.94 -4.20 1.58
C LEU A 602 21.86 -4.33 0.06
N ARG A 603 20.76 -4.89 -0.46
CA ARG A 603 20.51 -4.97 -1.91
C ARG A 603 20.47 -3.59 -2.57
N LEU A 604 19.89 -2.60 -1.89
CA LEU A 604 19.84 -1.23 -2.43
C LEU A 604 21.24 -0.65 -2.58
N ARG A 605 22.15 -0.88 -1.62
CA ARG A 605 23.55 -0.42 -1.70
C ARG A 605 24.26 -1.02 -2.92
N GLU A 606 24.03 -2.29 -3.23
CA GLU A 606 24.60 -2.94 -4.41
C GLU A 606 24.03 -2.34 -5.70
N GLU A 607 22.70 -2.20 -5.76
CA GLU A 607 22.00 -1.74 -6.95
C GLU A 607 22.25 -0.26 -7.28
N ILE A 608 22.40 0.62 -6.29
CA ILE A 608 22.76 2.03 -6.58
C ILE A 608 24.15 2.13 -7.19
N GLN A 609 25.13 1.32 -6.75
CA GLN A 609 26.44 1.30 -7.40
C GLN A 609 26.34 0.81 -8.83
N ARG A 610 25.59 -0.28 -9.04
CA ARG A 610 25.46 -0.93 -10.34
C ARG A 610 24.72 -0.09 -11.37
N GLN A 611 23.61 0.55 -10.97
CA GLN A 611 22.70 1.24 -11.90
C GLN A 611 22.90 2.75 -11.95
N LEU A 612 23.38 3.39 -10.86
CA LEU A 612 23.56 4.84 -10.81
C LEU A 612 25.04 5.26 -10.87
N GLY A 613 25.97 4.30 -11.00
CA GLY A 613 27.41 4.58 -11.10
C GLY A 613 28.03 5.23 -9.87
N VAL A 614 27.32 5.26 -8.72
CA VAL A 614 27.83 5.85 -7.49
C VAL A 614 28.81 4.92 -6.78
N THR A 615 29.65 5.47 -5.91
CA THR A 615 30.54 4.65 -5.04
C THR A 615 30.08 4.74 -3.59
N VAL A 616 29.54 3.65 -3.04
CA VAL A 616 29.00 3.64 -1.67
C VAL A 616 30.11 3.72 -0.63
N ARG A 617 29.82 4.42 0.47
CA ARG A 617 30.71 4.67 1.60
C ARG A 617 30.24 3.96 2.87
#